data_AF-A0A067RUP3-F1
#
_entry.id   AF-A0A067RUP3-F1
#
_cell.length_a   1.000
_cell.length_b   1.000
_cell.length_c   1.000
_cell.angle_alpha   90.00
_cell.angle_beta   90.00
_cell.angle_gamma   90.00
#
_symmetry.space_group_name_H-M   'P 1'
#
loop_
_entity.id
_entity.type
_entity.pdbx_description
1 polymer ?
#
loop_
_entity_poly.entity_id
_entity_poly.type
_entity_poly.pdbx_seq_one_letter_code
_entity_poly.pdbx_strand_id
1 'polypeptide(L)'
;MPRRHPGPRGRAAAHKNSKRTFCGTALEFVALFLGQSSIHGLNHLVAEKRTLLERFVWSSIVVLAIFGSVWVSFDIWRHYDGSPSAISMERNFMDWTTDMPSGTLCPSDRVDEEKLEAYVDRCSRILLPRQNFPNFPVSVLLRKLTAGRTQL
;
A
#
# COMPACT_ATOMS: atom_id res chain seq x y z
N MET A 1 -18.75 -49.43 -10.09
CA MET A 1 -18.99 -49.85 -11.50
C MET A 1 -17.66 -49.91 -12.23
N PRO A 2 -17.25 -51.06 -12.80
CA PRO A 2 -15.95 -51.18 -13.45
C PRO A 2 -16.01 -50.66 -14.89
N ARG A 3 -15.05 -49.79 -15.26
CA ARG A 3 -14.87 -49.29 -16.63
C ARG A 3 -14.21 -50.38 -17.49
N ARG A 4 -14.87 -50.78 -18.58
CA ARG A 4 -14.32 -51.70 -19.59
C ARG A 4 -13.16 -51.00 -20.32
N HIS A 5 -11.98 -51.61 -20.31
CA HIS A 5 -10.87 -51.26 -21.19
C HIS A 5 -11.08 -51.90 -22.57
N PRO A 6 -10.98 -51.17 -23.68
CA PRO A 6 -10.83 -51.76 -25.01
C PRO A 6 -9.36 -52.08 -25.29
N GLY A 7 -9.09 -53.31 -25.75
CA GLY A 7 -7.76 -53.78 -26.17
C GLY A 7 -7.22 -53.10 -27.44
N PRO A 8 -5.93 -53.35 -27.77
CA PRO A 8 -5.22 -52.57 -28.76
C PRO A 8 -5.61 -53.00 -30.18
N ARG A 9 -6.17 -52.06 -30.95
CA ARG A 9 -6.30 -52.20 -32.41
C ARG A 9 -5.01 -51.69 -33.05
N GLY A 10 -4.22 -52.62 -33.59
CA GLY A 10 -3.07 -52.31 -34.42
C GLY A 10 -3.45 -51.33 -35.53
N ARG A 11 -2.71 -50.23 -35.61
CA ARG A 11 -2.77 -49.30 -36.74
C ARG A 11 -1.43 -49.34 -37.45
N ALA A 12 -1.51 -49.80 -38.69
CA ALA A 12 -0.43 -49.80 -39.66
C ALA A 12 0.24 -48.42 -39.72
N ALA A 13 1.58 -48.44 -39.77
CA ALA A 13 2.41 -47.28 -39.96
C ALA A 13 2.13 -46.67 -41.34
N ALA A 14 1.46 -45.52 -41.36
CA ALA A 14 1.34 -44.68 -42.54
C ALA A 14 2.51 -43.68 -42.54
N HIS A 15 3.54 -44.00 -43.31
CA HIS A 15 4.65 -43.10 -43.63
C HIS A 15 4.11 -41.89 -44.43
N LYS A 16 4.07 -40.70 -43.82
CA LYS A 16 3.72 -39.44 -44.52
C LYS A 16 4.84 -38.40 -44.43
N ASN A 17 5.61 -38.41 -45.51
CA ASN A 17 6.40 -37.39 -46.17
C ASN A 17 6.67 -36.04 -45.46
N SER A 18 7.98 -35.81 -45.29
CA SER A 18 8.71 -34.61 -44.90
C SER A 18 8.32 -33.34 -45.68
N LYS A 19 7.41 -32.52 -45.13
CA LYS A 19 7.33 -31.04 -45.28
C LYS A 19 6.61 -30.40 -44.07
N ARG A 20 7.03 -30.73 -42.84
CA ARG A 20 6.49 -30.09 -41.63
C ARG A 20 7.13 -28.71 -41.45
N THR A 21 6.54 -27.71 -42.09
CA THR A 21 6.78 -26.27 -41.87
C THR A 21 6.69 -25.94 -40.37
N PHE A 22 7.66 -25.18 -39.87
CA PHE A 22 7.79 -24.70 -38.47
C PHE A 22 6.46 -24.27 -37.80
N CYS A 23 5.56 -23.64 -38.55
CA CYS A 23 4.25 -23.21 -38.09
C CYS A 23 3.31 -24.37 -37.68
N GLY A 24 3.44 -25.54 -38.32
CA GLY A 24 2.67 -26.74 -37.97
C GLY A 24 3.12 -27.35 -36.65
N THR A 25 4.43 -27.30 -36.36
CA THR A 25 4.98 -27.76 -35.09
C THR A 25 4.57 -26.85 -33.93
N ALA A 26 4.56 -25.53 -34.13
CA ALA A 26 4.12 -24.57 -33.12
C ALA A 26 2.63 -24.72 -32.79
N LEU A 27 1.77 -24.93 -33.78
CA LEU A 27 0.33 -25.16 -33.56
C LEU A 27 0.06 -26.48 -32.82
N GLU A 28 0.77 -27.55 -33.14
CA GLU A 28 0.67 -28.80 -32.37
C GLU A 28 1.13 -28.61 -30.93
N PHE A 29 2.24 -27.90 -30.72
CA PHE A 29 2.72 -27.60 -29.37
C PHE A 29 1.69 -26.80 -28.56
N VAL A 30 1.09 -25.78 -29.16
CA VAL A 30 0.03 -24.98 -28.51
C VAL A 30 -1.20 -25.84 -28.21
N ALA A 31 -1.63 -26.69 -29.14
CA ALA A 31 -2.77 -27.58 -28.91
C ALA A 31 -2.51 -28.60 -27.78
N LEU A 32 -1.31 -29.17 -27.73
CA LEU A 32 -0.87 -30.06 -26.65
C LEU A 32 -0.79 -29.33 -25.32
N PHE A 33 -0.20 -28.13 -25.29
CA PHE A 33 -0.09 -27.32 -24.09
C PHE A 33 -1.46 -26.94 -23.53
N LEU A 34 -2.37 -26.45 -24.37
CA LEU A 34 -3.73 -26.08 -23.95
C LEU A 34 -4.53 -27.29 -23.45
N GLY A 35 -4.31 -28.47 -24.03
CA GLY A 35 -4.95 -29.73 -23.59
C GLY A 35 -4.34 -30.38 -22.34
N GLN A 36 -3.11 -30.02 -21.96
CA GLN A 36 -2.41 -30.56 -20.79
C GLN A 36 -2.18 -29.52 -19.68
N SER A 37 -2.54 -28.26 -19.90
CA SER A 37 -2.36 -27.21 -18.89
C SER A 37 -3.22 -27.45 -17.65
N SER A 38 -2.74 -26.95 -16.50
CA SER A 38 -3.50 -26.90 -15.24
C SER A 38 -4.62 -25.84 -15.26
N ILE A 39 -4.62 -24.96 -16.27
CA ILE A 39 -5.64 -23.93 -16.45
C ILE A 39 -6.87 -24.60 -17.05
N HIS A 40 -7.81 -24.99 -16.19
CA HIS A 40 -8.98 -25.80 -16.56
C HIS A 40 -9.79 -25.18 -17.71
N GLY A 41 -9.85 -23.86 -17.82
CA GLY A 41 -10.51 -23.14 -18.91
C GLY A 41 -9.89 -23.36 -20.29
N LEU A 42 -8.58 -23.58 -20.39
CA LEU A 42 -7.86 -23.73 -21.66
C LEU A 42 -8.13 -25.06 -22.36
N ASN A 43 -8.38 -26.12 -21.57
CA ASN A 43 -8.72 -27.43 -22.12
C ASN A 43 -10.06 -27.41 -22.87
N HIS A 44 -11.01 -26.58 -22.40
CA HIS A 44 -12.30 -26.40 -23.07
C HIS A 44 -12.17 -25.74 -24.46
N LEU A 45 -11.07 -25.04 -24.75
CA LEU A 45 -10.83 -24.45 -26.07
C LEU A 45 -10.37 -25.48 -27.10
N VAL A 46 -9.80 -26.62 -26.70
CA VAL A 46 -9.21 -27.63 -27.60
C VAL A 46 -10.05 -28.93 -27.68
N ALA A 47 -11.05 -29.10 -26.80
CA ALA A 47 -11.90 -30.29 -26.78
C ALA A 47 -12.67 -30.54 -28.11
N GLU A 48 -12.50 -31.73 -28.69
CA GLU A 48 -12.85 -32.06 -30.08
C GLU A 48 -14.36 -32.24 -30.39
N LYS A 49 -15.29 -31.89 -29.49
CA LYS A 49 -16.74 -32.17 -29.68
C LYS A 49 -17.70 -31.12 -29.12
N ARG A 50 -17.35 -29.83 -29.17
CA ARG A 50 -18.19 -28.75 -28.61
C ARG A 50 -18.79 -27.86 -29.70
N THR A 51 -19.96 -27.31 -29.42
CA THR A 51 -20.63 -26.35 -30.29
C THR A 51 -19.83 -25.04 -30.35
N LEU A 52 -19.93 -24.31 -31.46
CA LEU A 52 -19.17 -23.07 -31.64
C LEU A 52 -19.50 -22.02 -30.57
N LEU A 53 -20.77 -21.93 -30.15
CA LEU A 53 -21.21 -21.01 -29.10
C LEU A 53 -20.51 -21.30 -27.77
N GLU A 54 -20.44 -22.57 -27.36
CA GLU A 54 -19.74 -22.97 -26.13
C GLU A 54 -18.26 -22.56 -26.20
N ARG A 55 -17.62 -22.71 -27.36
CA ARG A 55 -16.23 -22.29 -27.57
C ARG A 55 -16.04 -20.77 -27.46
N PHE A 56 -16.99 -19.97 -27.95
CA PHE A 56 -16.98 -18.52 -27.78
C PHE A 56 -17.13 -18.10 -26.33
N VAL A 57 -18.02 -18.75 -25.58
CA VAL A 57 -18.22 -18.48 -24.14
C VAL A 57 -16.95 -18.80 -23.36
N TRP A 58 -16.32 -19.96 -23.59
CA TRP A 58 -15.06 -20.29 -22.91
C TRP A 58 -13.92 -19.35 -23.30
N SER A 59 -13.85 -18.96 -24.58
CA SER A 59 -12.85 -18.01 -25.05
C SER A 59 -13.02 -16.64 -24.41
N SER A 60 -14.26 -16.14 -24.29
CA SER A 60 -14.52 -14.85 -23.66
C SER A 60 -14.20 -14.87 -22.18
N ILE A 61 -14.54 -15.94 -21.46
CA ILE A 61 -14.19 -16.11 -20.04
C ILE A 61 -12.67 -16.08 -19.85
N VAL A 62 -11.90 -16.80 -20.69
CA VAL A 62 -10.43 -16.81 -20.60
C VAL A 62 -9.86 -15.42 -20.88
N VAL A 63 -10.35 -14.72 -21.91
CA VAL A 63 -9.90 -13.36 -22.24
C VAL A 63 -10.19 -12.39 -21.09
N LEU A 64 -11.40 -12.45 -20.52
CA LEU A 64 -11.79 -11.61 -19.39
C LEU A 64 -10.95 -11.92 -18.14
N ALA A 65 -10.62 -13.19 -17.89
CA ALA A 65 -9.77 -13.59 -16.77
C ALA A 65 -8.34 -13.04 -16.93
N ILE A 66 -7.75 -13.14 -18.13
CA ILE A 66 -6.42 -12.59 -18.40
C ILE A 66 -6.44 -11.06 -18.25
N PHE A 67 -7.43 -10.39 -18.86
CA PHE A 67 -7.57 -8.95 -18.76
C PHE A 67 -7.74 -8.49 -17.30
N GLY A 68 -8.62 -9.15 -16.55
CA GLY A 68 -8.84 -8.86 -15.13
C GLY A 68 -7.60 -9.09 -14.28
N SER A 69 -6.86 -10.17 -14.53
CA SER A 69 -5.59 -10.44 -13.85
C SER A 69 -4.58 -9.33 -14.10
N VAL A 70 -4.38 -8.93 -15.35
CA VAL A 70 -3.44 -7.85 -15.71
C VAL A 70 -3.88 -6.53 -15.09
N TRP A 71 -5.18 -6.21 -15.15
CA TRP A 71 -5.74 -5.00 -14.56
C TRP A 71 -5.49 -4.92 -13.05
N VAL A 72 -5.82 -5.97 -12.31
CA VAL A 72 -5.61 -6.03 -10.85
C VAL A 72 -4.13 -5.98 -10.51
N SER A 73 -3.26 -6.67 -11.26
CA SER A 73 -1.82 -6.60 -11.06
C SER A 73 -1.28 -5.18 -11.23
N PHE A 74 -1.75 -4.42 -12.22
CA PHE A 74 -1.35 -3.03 -12.40
C PHE A 74 -1.86 -2.11 -11.28
N ASP A 75 -3.06 -2.34 -10.79
CA ASP A 75 -3.63 -1.58 -9.68
C ASP A 75 -2.81 -1.76 -8.39
N ILE A 76 -2.51 -3.02 -8.05
CA ILE A 76 -1.65 -3.37 -6.91
C ILE A 76 -0.25 -2.78 -7.08
N TRP A 77 0.32 -2.87 -8.28
CA TRP A 77 1.64 -2.31 -8.57
C TRP A 77 1.69 -0.80 -8.35
N ARG A 78 0.67 -0.06 -8.82
CA ARG A 78 0.57 1.39 -8.61
C ARG A 78 0.43 1.75 -7.13
N HIS A 79 -0.35 0.97 -6.38
CA HIS A 79 -0.47 1.16 -4.94
C HIS A 79 0.88 0.90 -4.23
N TYR A 80 1.65 -0.08 -4.70
CA TYR A 80 2.95 -0.42 -4.17
C TYR A 80 4.03 0.66 -4.42
N ASP A 81 4.03 1.27 -5.60
CA ASP A 81 4.97 2.35 -5.96
C ASP A 81 4.80 3.60 -5.06
N GLY A 82 3.60 3.81 -4.51
CA GLY A 82 3.27 4.93 -3.63
C GLY A 82 3.73 4.81 -2.17
N SER A 83 4.63 3.87 -1.84
CA SER A 83 5.08 3.58 -0.47
C SER A 83 3.94 3.21 0.50
N PRO A 84 3.27 2.05 0.33
CA PRO A 84 2.18 1.65 1.20
C PRO A 84 2.73 1.24 2.58
N SER A 85 2.65 2.14 3.56
CA SER A 85 2.93 1.82 4.96
C SER A 85 1.64 1.43 5.68
N ALA A 86 1.51 0.17 6.06
CA ALA A 86 0.46 -0.28 6.98
C ALA A 86 1.00 -0.25 8.41
N ILE A 87 0.48 0.65 9.24
CA ILE A 87 0.81 0.70 10.68
C ILE A 87 -0.20 -0.19 11.42
N SER A 88 0.27 -1.32 11.93
CA SER A 88 -0.51 -2.15 12.86
C SER A 88 -0.22 -1.72 14.29
N MET A 89 -1.25 -1.33 15.03
CA MET A 89 -1.13 -1.08 16.47
C MET A 89 -1.23 -2.42 17.20
N GLU A 90 -0.09 -2.95 17.64
CA GLU A 90 -0.06 -4.07 18.57
C GLU A 90 -0.33 -3.54 19.98
N ARG A 91 -1.35 -4.08 20.65
CA ARG A 91 -1.64 -3.77 22.06
C ARG A 91 -1.19 -4.96 22.89
N ASN A 92 0.06 -4.93 23.31
CA ASN A 92 0.58 -5.96 24.19
C ASN A 92 0.05 -5.76 25.63
N PHE A 93 -1.06 -6.43 25.96
CA PHE A 93 -1.66 -6.36 27.30
C PHE A 93 -0.91 -7.17 28.36
N MET A 94 0.02 -8.03 27.93
CA MET A 94 0.82 -8.88 28.84
C MET A 94 2.10 -8.20 29.32
N ASP A 95 2.45 -7.04 28.74
CA ASP A 95 3.59 -6.24 29.15
C ASP A 95 3.13 -5.09 30.07
N TRP A 96 3.17 -5.35 31.37
CA TRP A 96 2.72 -4.42 32.42
C TRP A 96 3.86 -3.54 32.97
N THR A 97 5.09 -3.74 32.49
CA THR A 97 6.26 -2.97 32.92
C THR A 97 6.38 -1.72 32.06
N THR A 98 5.64 -0.66 32.41
CA THR A 98 5.70 0.62 31.70
C THR A 98 6.64 1.58 32.42
N ASP A 99 7.55 2.23 31.68
CA ASP A 99 8.39 3.31 32.21
C ASP A 99 7.54 4.53 32.59
N MET A 100 7.89 5.20 33.69
CA MET A 100 7.23 6.42 34.10
C MET A 100 7.48 7.53 33.06
N PRO A 101 6.44 8.14 32.47
CA PRO A 101 6.64 9.23 31.53
C PRO A 101 7.13 10.50 32.25
N SER A 102 7.81 11.37 31.51
CA SER A 102 8.15 12.70 32.01
C SER A 102 6.89 13.58 32.03
N GLY A 103 6.46 13.97 33.23
CA GLY A 103 5.44 15.00 33.42
C GLY A 103 6.10 16.37 33.49
N THR A 104 5.84 17.24 32.51
CA THR A 104 6.24 18.65 32.59
C THR A 104 5.04 19.46 33.05
N LEU A 105 5.14 20.07 34.23
CA LEU A 105 4.14 20.98 34.75
C LEU A 105 4.52 22.42 34.38
N CYS A 106 3.63 23.13 33.69
CA CYS A 106 3.77 24.55 33.42
C CYS A 106 2.90 25.34 34.42
N PRO A 107 3.47 26.30 35.17
CA PRO A 107 2.66 27.24 35.95
C PRO A 107 1.68 27.98 35.05
N SER A 108 0.45 28.21 35.56
CA SER A 108 -0.59 28.98 34.83
C SER A 108 -0.12 30.40 34.51
N ASP A 109 0.67 30.98 35.41
CA ASP A 109 1.29 32.28 35.25
C ASP A 109 2.73 32.10 34.76
N ARG A 110 3.00 32.62 33.55
CA ARG A 110 4.30 32.45 32.87
C ARG A 110 5.40 33.34 33.44
N VAL A 111 5.03 34.36 34.21
CA VAL A 111 5.93 35.42 34.67
C VAL A 111 5.53 35.82 36.08
N ASP A 112 6.47 35.77 37.02
CA ASP A 112 6.33 36.41 38.32
C ASP A 112 6.52 37.92 38.16
N GLU A 113 5.46 38.73 38.37
CA GLU A 113 5.50 40.18 38.16
C GLU A 113 6.58 40.86 39.01
N GLU A 114 6.74 40.44 40.27
CA GLU A 114 7.75 40.99 41.19
C GLU A 114 9.19 40.75 40.68
N LYS A 115 9.47 39.54 40.17
CA LYS A 115 10.78 39.22 39.60
C LYS A 115 11.02 39.94 38.28
N LEU A 116 9.96 40.13 37.48
CA LEU A 116 10.02 40.90 36.24
C LEU A 116 10.39 42.35 36.52
N GLU A 117 9.72 43.01 37.47
CA GLU A 117 10.01 44.39 37.85
C GLU A 117 11.42 44.55 38.39
N ALA A 118 11.87 43.63 39.26
CA ALA A 118 13.23 43.61 39.78
C ALA A 118 14.28 43.38 38.67
N TYR A 119 13.97 42.57 37.65
CA TYR A 119 14.84 42.36 36.50
C TYR A 119 14.90 43.61 35.61
N VAL A 120 13.76 44.25 35.32
CA VAL A 120 13.69 45.48 34.54
C VAL A 120 14.46 46.62 35.22
N ASP A 121 14.32 46.79 36.54
CA ASP A 121 15.04 47.81 37.32
C ASP A 121 16.55 47.54 37.43
N ARG A 122 16.96 46.27 37.44
CA ARG A 122 18.39 45.89 37.37
C ARG A 122 18.95 46.13 35.97
N CYS A 123 18.22 45.73 34.92
CA CYS A 123 18.62 45.93 33.53
C CYS A 123 18.65 47.41 33.16
N SER A 124 17.71 48.22 33.65
CA SER A 124 17.75 49.67 33.45
C SER A 124 19.06 50.21 34.02
N ARG A 125 19.43 49.92 35.28
CA ARG A 125 20.71 50.36 35.87
C ARG A 125 21.95 49.94 35.06
N ILE A 126 21.95 48.77 34.42
CA ILE A 126 23.07 48.28 33.59
C ILE A 126 23.09 48.91 32.18
N LEU A 127 21.91 49.14 31.57
CA LEU A 127 21.76 49.68 30.22
C LEU A 127 21.71 51.23 30.20
N LEU A 128 21.58 51.87 31.36
CA LEU A 128 21.52 53.32 31.54
C LEU A 128 22.81 54.13 31.31
N PRO A 129 23.99 53.58 30.91
CA PRO A 129 24.99 54.42 30.27
C PRO A 129 24.77 54.58 28.75
N ARG A 130 23.82 53.87 28.11
CA ARG A 130 23.77 53.83 26.63
C ARG A 130 22.45 54.15 25.91
N GLN A 131 21.28 54.25 26.55
CA GLN A 131 20.05 54.62 25.81
C GLN A 131 19.03 55.37 26.67
N ASN A 132 18.59 56.52 26.15
CA ASN A 132 17.44 57.29 26.63
C ASN A 132 16.16 56.60 26.15
N PHE A 133 15.74 55.54 26.85
CA PHE A 133 14.46 54.87 26.55
C PHE A 133 13.31 55.73 27.10
N PRO A 134 12.36 56.17 26.26
CA PRO A 134 11.16 56.85 26.75
C PRO A 134 10.42 55.89 27.67
N ASN A 135 9.98 56.39 28.83
CA ASN A 135 9.24 55.68 29.87
C ASN A 135 8.27 54.64 29.28
N PHE A 136 8.69 53.38 29.18
CA PHE A 136 7.84 52.31 28.69
C PHE A 136 7.14 51.74 29.92
N PRO A 137 5.85 52.05 30.15
CA PRO A 137 5.19 51.62 31.36
C PRO A 137 5.11 50.09 31.35
N VAL A 138 5.61 49.48 32.43
CA VAL A 138 5.63 48.02 32.64
C VAL A 138 4.24 47.40 32.42
N SER A 139 3.17 48.15 32.68
CA SER A 139 1.77 47.77 32.40
C SER A 139 1.46 47.48 30.93
N VAL A 140 2.17 48.07 29.96
CA VAL A 140 1.98 47.81 28.52
C VAL A 140 2.67 46.50 28.10
N LEU A 141 3.83 46.20 28.69
CA LEU A 141 4.54 44.93 28.46
C LEU A 141 3.77 43.77 29.10
N LEU A 142 3.28 43.95 30.33
CA LEU A 142 2.44 42.99 31.05
C LEU A 142 1.14 42.68 30.31
N ARG A 143 0.48 43.70 29.73
CA ARG A 143 -0.69 43.49 28.85
C ARG A 143 -0.37 42.68 27.59
N LYS A 144 0.81 42.87 26.97
CA LYS A 144 1.20 42.07 25.79
C LYS A 144 1.60 40.63 26.13
N LEU A 145 2.15 40.40 27.32
CA LEU A 145 2.50 39.06 27.80
C LEU A 145 1.28 38.28 28.31
N THR A 146 0.29 38.96 28.91
CA THR A 146 -0.97 38.35 29.37
C THR A 146 -2.04 38.25 28.29
N ALA A 147 -2.01 39.06 27.22
CA ALA A 147 -2.97 38.99 26.11
C ALA A 147 -2.87 37.70 25.26
N GLY A 148 -1.89 36.83 25.51
CA GLY A 148 -1.88 35.45 24.99
C GLY A 148 -2.84 34.49 25.72
N ARG A 149 -3.58 34.97 26.74
CA ARG A 149 -4.60 34.25 27.50
C ARG A 149 -5.93 34.26 26.73
N THR A 150 -6.01 33.51 25.63
CA THR A 150 -7.27 33.07 24.98
C THR A 150 -6.92 32.07 23.87
N GLN A 151 -6.50 30.86 24.23
CA GLN A 151 -6.78 29.64 23.48
C GLN A 151 -6.51 28.44 24.39
N LEU A 152 -7.48 28.17 25.27
CA LEU A 152 -7.91 26.86 25.77
C LEU A 152 -9.12 27.07 26.68
#